data_AF-A0A9E6ZEM0-F1
#
_entry.id   AF-A0A9E6ZEM0-F1
#
_cell.length_a   1.000
_cell.length_b   1.000
_cell.length_c   1.000
_cell.angle_alpha   90.00
_cell.angle_beta   90.00
_cell.angle_gamma   90.00
#
_symmetry.space_group_name_H-M   'P 1'
#
loop_
_entity.id
_entity.type
_entity.pdbx_description
1 polymer ?
#
loop_
_entity_poly.entity_id
_entity_poly.type
_entity_poly.pdbx_seq_one_letter_code
_entity_poly.pdbx_strand_id
1 'polypeptide(L)'
;MLHRLGLITLLFALFCALPALAQDETTAEAPDEVAIWTTENLPEGVDREAAANSLRDAGENWTQLAASLEACAGNEADLADMLWLLANAPHLDRLELQSAMLADNLELARQWCGESGYEQGSEFFRRYILNYRIDDEPVTDWRRELMTRYQPEVVIDRATETIGKDLASELVSRVADGFTIVERGYFGNLADPVAIDNARAGTERELALLCAAVLRSQGYATRFTRENMTGKSWVEVYGGDRMEYDPDAWLPLYPQAPQENGRGSYALELCGGSIAVVTAGDAFGREQVTARYTNVGMVRPKFSRDGHFLPEFEHWTVTAWHEGDYVPLDDLGYPTADADYPLTNGANVGDGAVPAYVLGAPADYRLQAGVRYPGGTVQVLTRDFTIKPGDDLPLDLDIVTPLDLPDEALRERQIATEIPDEFSWLNEGTQLFFIHDDSEPSIRTAVLVQQFDRRDDISFHSEQWADRPEGWQKPEDYQPELLRDVLRVNDNDGKPVLILIVNGELKLYLRGYNLNVADWIHRQLGEAQEGTAAAVE
;
A
#
# COMPACT_ATOMS: atom_id res chain seq x y z
N MET A 1 -47.84 11.81 37.15
CA MET A 1 -46.46 12.19 36.76
C MET A 1 -45.41 11.32 37.45
N LEU A 2 -45.51 11.08 38.76
CA LEU A 2 -44.59 10.21 39.53
C LEU A 2 -44.50 8.74 39.04
N HIS A 3 -45.60 8.14 38.54
CA HIS A 3 -45.54 6.78 37.99
C HIS A 3 -44.82 6.65 36.64
N ARG A 4 -44.68 7.73 35.85
CA ARG A 4 -43.96 7.68 34.56
C ARG A 4 -42.45 7.83 34.73
N LEU A 5 -41.99 8.51 35.79
CA LEU A 5 -40.56 8.58 36.10
C LEU A 5 -40.01 7.23 36.55
N GLY A 6 -40.75 6.49 37.40
CA GLY A 6 -40.29 5.19 37.90
C GLY A 6 -40.12 4.12 36.81
N LEU A 7 -40.95 4.14 35.76
CA LEU A 7 -40.84 3.19 34.65
C LEU A 7 -39.62 3.49 33.75
N ILE A 8 -39.28 4.77 33.58
CA ILE A 8 -38.12 5.19 32.79
C ILE A 8 -36.82 4.85 33.53
N THR A 9 -36.76 5.07 34.85
CA THR A 9 -35.57 4.69 35.64
C THR A 9 -35.37 3.18 35.68
N LEU A 10 -36.45 2.38 35.73
CA LEU A 10 -36.35 0.92 35.70
C LEU A 10 -35.88 0.40 34.33
N LEU A 11 -36.38 0.98 33.24
CA LEU A 11 -35.94 0.63 31.88
C LEU A 11 -34.48 1.04 31.63
N PHE A 12 -34.06 2.20 32.15
CA PHE A 12 -32.67 2.66 32.05
C PHE A 12 -31.71 1.78 32.87
N ALA A 13 -32.12 1.37 34.08
CA ALA A 13 -31.36 0.42 34.89
C ALA A 13 -31.28 -0.97 34.24
N LEU A 14 -32.35 -1.43 33.58
CA LEU A 14 -32.34 -2.69 32.82
C LEU A 14 -31.39 -2.61 31.61
N PHE A 15 -31.39 -1.47 30.89
CA PHE A 15 -30.51 -1.23 29.74
C PHE A 15 -29.04 -1.08 30.13
N CYS A 16 -28.74 -0.52 31.32
CA CYS A 16 -27.38 -0.42 31.84
C CYS A 16 -26.87 -1.71 32.50
N ALA A 17 -27.75 -2.63 32.90
CA ALA A 17 -27.36 -3.91 33.50
C ALA A 17 -27.18 -5.05 32.48
N LEU A 18 -27.72 -4.90 31.27
CA LEU A 18 -27.60 -5.88 30.19
C LEU A 18 -26.16 -6.10 29.65
N PRO A 19 -25.27 -5.09 29.58
CA PRO A 19 -23.89 -5.32 29.13
C PRO A 19 -23.03 -6.07 30.15
N ALA A 20 -23.41 -6.08 31.43
CA ALA A 20 -22.61 -6.67 32.51
C ALA A 20 -22.83 -8.19 32.68
N LEU A 21 -23.85 -8.76 32.05
CA LEU A 21 -24.15 -10.21 32.11
C LEU A 21 -23.76 -10.96 30.83
N ALA A 22 -23.12 -10.30 29.87
CA ALA A 22 -22.70 -10.89 28.59
C ALA A 22 -21.17 -10.96 28.40
N GLN A 23 -20.37 -10.73 29.45
CA GLN A 23 -18.91 -10.72 29.37
C GLN A 23 -18.25 -11.81 30.22
N ASP A 24 -18.91 -12.96 30.34
CA ASP A 24 -18.30 -14.17 30.88
C ASP A 24 -18.39 -15.28 29.83
N GLU A 25 -17.96 -14.96 28.61
CA GLU A 25 -17.47 -15.97 27.66
C GLU A 25 -15.95 -15.92 27.72
N THR A 26 -15.40 -16.96 28.33
CA THR A 26 -14.06 -17.45 28.07
C THR A 26 -13.72 -17.28 26.59
N THR A 27 -12.83 -16.35 26.26
CA THR A 27 -12.17 -16.23 24.95
C THR A 27 -11.21 -17.41 24.78
N ALA A 28 -11.74 -18.62 24.69
CA ALA A 28 -11.15 -19.56 23.77
C ALA A 28 -11.32 -18.88 22.42
N GLU A 29 -10.22 -18.43 21.81
CA GLU A 29 -10.25 -17.90 20.44
C GLU A 29 -11.09 -18.88 19.61
N ALA A 30 -12.25 -18.41 19.14
CA ALA A 30 -13.05 -19.18 18.22
C ALA A 30 -12.09 -19.61 17.10
N PRO A 31 -12.05 -20.91 16.77
CA PRO A 31 -11.06 -21.38 15.83
C PRO A 31 -11.24 -20.62 14.53
N ASP A 32 -10.14 -20.10 14.00
CA ASP A 32 -10.12 -19.30 12.79
C ASP A 32 -10.83 -20.05 11.65
N GLU A 33 -12.07 -19.67 11.39
CA GLU A 33 -12.95 -20.34 10.42
C GLU A 33 -12.30 -20.36 9.04
N VAL A 34 -11.52 -19.33 8.70
CA VAL A 34 -10.76 -19.24 7.45
C VAL A 34 -9.62 -20.27 7.42
N ALA A 35 -8.88 -20.44 8.51
CA ALA A 35 -7.82 -21.44 8.59
C ALA A 35 -8.37 -22.88 8.51
N ILE A 36 -9.50 -23.15 9.17
CA ILE A 36 -10.20 -24.43 9.05
C ILE A 36 -10.63 -24.65 7.60
N TRP A 37 -11.36 -23.68 7.04
CA TRP A 37 -11.90 -23.79 5.69
C TRP A 37 -10.81 -24.02 4.64
N THR A 38 -9.71 -23.27 4.70
CA THR A 38 -8.58 -23.44 3.76
C THR A 38 -7.90 -24.79 3.89
N THR A 39 -7.79 -25.32 5.11
CA THR A 39 -7.23 -26.66 5.37
C THR A 39 -8.11 -27.78 4.84
N GLU A 40 -9.43 -27.62 4.98
CA GLU A 40 -10.42 -28.65 4.60
C GLU A 40 -10.76 -28.65 3.11
N ASN A 41 -10.79 -27.48 2.45
CA ASN A 41 -11.35 -27.33 1.10
C ASN A 41 -10.30 -27.13 0.00
N LEU A 42 -9.08 -26.69 0.34
CA LEU A 42 -8.03 -26.53 -0.67
C LEU A 42 -7.14 -27.78 -0.75
N PRO A 43 -6.69 -28.20 -1.94
CA PRO A 43 -5.82 -29.37 -2.09
C PRO A 43 -4.48 -29.20 -1.37
N GLU A 44 -3.79 -30.32 -1.08
CA GLU A 44 -2.41 -30.27 -0.60
C GLU A 44 -1.50 -29.81 -1.75
N GLY A 45 -0.61 -28.84 -1.49
CA GLY A 45 0.34 -28.31 -2.48
C GLY A 45 0.04 -26.91 -3.00
N VAL A 46 -1.13 -26.33 -2.70
CA VAL A 46 -1.36 -24.89 -2.92
C VAL A 46 -0.87 -24.08 -1.72
N ASP A 47 -0.60 -22.79 -1.95
CA ASP A 47 -0.26 -21.84 -0.90
C ASP A 47 -1.49 -21.48 -0.06
N ARG A 48 -1.81 -22.37 0.90
CA ARG A 48 -2.96 -22.21 1.80
C ARG A 48 -2.80 -21.01 2.72
N GLU A 49 -1.58 -20.59 3.03
CA GLU A 49 -1.31 -19.45 3.89
C GLU A 49 -1.64 -18.14 3.17
N ALA A 50 -1.17 -17.96 1.93
CA ALA A 50 -1.54 -16.82 1.10
C ALA A 50 -3.06 -16.75 0.85
N ALA A 51 -3.70 -17.90 0.63
CA ALA A 51 -5.15 -18.00 0.52
C ALA A 51 -5.85 -17.55 1.81
N ALA A 52 -5.43 -18.08 2.97
CA ALA A 52 -6.00 -17.73 4.26
C ALA A 52 -5.83 -16.23 4.56
N ASN A 53 -4.66 -15.66 4.27
CA ASN A 53 -4.41 -14.23 4.45
C ASN A 53 -5.35 -13.38 3.57
N SER A 54 -5.52 -13.75 2.30
CA SER A 54 -6.43 -13.04 1.39
C SER A 54 -7.90 -13.13 1.84
N LEU A 55 -8.31 -14.29 2.35
CA LEU A 55 -9.67 -14.50 2.87
C LEU A 55 -9.91 -13.73 4.18
N ARG A 56 -8.96 -13.73 5.12
CA ARG A 56 -9.07 -12.92 6.36
C ARG A 56 -9.14 -11.43 6.03
N ASP A 57 -8.31 -10.97 5.10
CA ASP A 57 -8.24 -9.57 4.67
C ASP A 57 -9.56 -9.09 4.02
N ALA A 58 -10.35 -10.00 3.45
CA ALA A 58 -11.66 -9.72 2.88
C ALA A 58 -12.77 -9.46 3.92
N GLY A 59 -12.49 -9.64 5.22
CA GLY A 59 -13.46 -9.40 6.29
C GLY A 59 -14.75 -10.19 6.08
N GLU A 60 -15.91 -9.52 6.14
CA GLU A 60 -17.23 -10.17 5.96
C GLU A 60 -17.41 -10.78 4.55
N ASN A 61 -16.62 -10.37 3.56
CA ASN A 61 -16.70 -10.85 2.19
C ASN A 61 -15.93 -12.18 1.95
N TRP A 62 -15.25 -12.72 2.96
CA TRP A 62 -14.41 -13.92 2.80
C TRP A 62 -15.16 -15.11 2.18
N THR A 63 -16.46 -15.28 2.48
CA THR A 63 -17.28 -16.37 1.95
C THR A 63 -17.50 -16.28 0.44
N GLN A 64 -17.55 -15.08 -0.16
CA GLN A 64 -17.61 -14.90 -1.61
C GLN A 64 -16.31 -15.32 -2.28
N LEU A 65 -15.17 -14.95 -1.68
CA LEU A 65 -13.87 -15.34 -2.20
C LEU A 65 -13.64 -16.85 -2.08
N ALA A 66 -14.02 -17.44 -0.95
CA ALA A 66 -14.01 -18.88 -0.71
C ALA A 66 -14.86 -19.65 -1.74
N ALA A 67 -16.09 -19.19 -2.02
CA ALA A 67 -16.95 -19.79 -3.05
C ALA A 67 -16.30 -19.79 -4.44
N SER A 68 -15.50 -18.78 -4.76
CA SER A 68 -14.77 -18.69 -6.04
C SER A 68 -13.66 -19.73 -6.15
N LEU A 69 -12.95 -19.97 -5.04
CA LEU A 69 -11.92 -21.00 -4.95
C LEU A 69 -12.52 -22.41 -5.02
N GLU A 70 -13.64 -22.66 -4.33
CA GLU A 70 -14.40 -23.91 -4.40
C GLU A 70 -14.85 -24.22 -5.83
N ALA A 71 -15.36 -23.23 -6.56
CA ALA A 71 -15.77 -23.38 -7.96
C ALA A 71 -14.60 -23.80 -8.87
N CYS A 72 -13.37 -23.42 -8.52
CA CYS A 72 -12.15 -23.76 -9.26
C CYS A 72 -11.46 -25.05 -8.75
N ALA A 73 -11.83 -25.59 -7.59
CA ALA A 73 -11.09 -26.68 -6.93
C ALA A 73 -11.01 -27.98 -7.76
N GLY A 74 -11.94 -28.17 -8.71
CA GLY A 74 -11.92 -29.29 -9.65
C GLY A 74 -10.89 -29.18 -10.79
N ASN A 75 -10.25 -28.03 -10.96
CA ASN A 75 -9.25 -27.77 -12.00
C ASN A 75 -8.05 -27.02 -11.40
N GLU A 76 -6.92 -27.71 -11.28
CA GLU A 76 -5.69 -27.19 -10.66
C GLU A 76 -5.23 -25.85 -11.28
N ALA A 77 -5.35 -25.71 -12.60
CA ALA A 77 -4.94 -24.49 -13.28
C ALA A 77 -5.91 -23.32 -12.97
N ASP A 78 -7.23 -23.58 -12.95
CA ASP A 78 -8.22 -22.54 -12.58
C ASP A 78 -8.00 -22.09 -11.15
N LEU A 79 -7.76 -23.04 -10.24
CA LEU A 79 -7.52 -22.75 -8.83
C LEU A 79 -6.25 -21.92 -8.64
N ALA A 80 -5.15 -22.25 -9.33
CA ALA A 80 -3.91 -21.50 -9.26
C ALA A 80 -4.08 -20.05 -9.77
N ASP A 81 -4.84 -19.85 -10.84
CA ASP A 81 -5.14 -18.53 -11.38
C ASP A 81 -6.03 -17.70 -10.45
N MET A 82 -7.04 -18.33 -9.84
CA MET A 82 -7.91 -17.69 -8.85
C MET A 82 -7.13 -17.28 -7.59
N LEU A 83 -6.27 -18.17 -7.07
CA LEU A 83 -5.40 -17.87 -5.93
C LEU A 83 -4.48 -16.69 -6.23
N TRP A 84 -3.88 -16.67 -7.42
CA TRP A 84 -3.04 -15.55 -7.85
C TRP A 84 -3.83 -14.23 -7.91
N LEU A 85 -5.06 -14.24 -8.45
CA LEU A 85 -5.92 -13.05 -8.48
C LEU A 85 -6.23 -12.53 -7.07
N LEU A 86 -6.58 -13.41 -6.13
CA LEU A 86 -6.93 -12.98 -4.76
C LEU A 86 -5.72 -12.46 -3.98
N ALA A 87 -4.56 -13.09 -4.16
CA ALA A 87 -3.31 -12.67 -3.53
C ALA A 87 -2.85 -11.28 -4.02
N ASN A 88 -3.08 -10.96 -5.30
CA ASN A 88 -2.64 -9.70 -5.90
C ASN A 88 -3.74 -8.61 -5.93
N ALA A 89 -4.99 -8.94 -5.61
CA ALA A 89 -6.07 -7.97 -5.50
C ALA A 89 -5.74 -6.89 -4.45
N PRO A 90 -6.03 -5.61 -4.69
CA PRO A 90 -5.98 -4.59 -3.65
C PRO A 90 -6.88 -4.95 -2.47
N HIS A 91 -6.49 -4.53 -1.26
CA HIS A 91 -7.26 -4.78 -0.03
C HIS A 91 -8.73 -4.36 -0.19
N LEU A 92 -8.97 -3.13 -0.66
CA LEU A 92 -10.34 -2.61 -0.86
C LEU A 92 -11.14 -3.43 -1.87
N ASP A 93 -10.50 -3.98 -2.90
CA ASP A 93 -11.18 -4.79 -3.90
C ASP A 93 -11.62 -6.14 -3.28
N ARG A 94 -10.82 -6.75 -2.41
CA ARG A 94 -11.19 -7.98 -1.69
C ARG A 94 -12.44 -7.83 -0.83
N LEU A 95 -12.73 -6.63 -0.34
CA LEU A 95 -13.96 -6.33 0.40
C LEU A 95 -15.21 -6.33 -0.48
N GLU A 96 -15.07 -6.15 -1.80
CA GLU A 96 -16.19 -5.92 -2.73
C GLU A 96 -16.34 -7.01 -3.80
N LEU A 97 -15.28 -7.78 -4.08
CA LEU A 97 -15.25 -8.82 -5.11
C LEU A 97 -16.35 -9.87 -4.91
N GLN A 98 -17.07 -10.17 -5.99
CA GLN A 98 -18.17 -11.14 -6.00
C GLN A 98 -17.77 -12.44 -6.68
N SER A 99 -18.25 -13.57 -6.16
CA SER A 99 -17.85 -14.88 -6.68
C SER A 99 -18.23 -15.10 -8.15
N ALA A 100 -19.45 -14.71 -8.52
CA ALA A 100 -19.94 -14.83 -9.88
C ALA A 100 -19.10 -14.02 -10.88
N MET A 101 -18.68 -12.81 -10.49
CA MET A 101 -17.83 -11.95 -11.32
C MET A 101 -16.46 -12.58 -11.54
N LEU A 102 -15.83 -13.12 -10.50
CA LEU A 102 -14.51 -13.76 -10.60
C LEU A 102 -14.56 -15.00 -11.49
N ALA A 103 -15.60 -15.83 -11.33
CA ALA A 103 -15.82 -17.02 -12.16
C ALA A 103 -16.02 -16.64 -13.63
N ASP A 104 -16.88 -15.66 -13.91
CA ASP A 104 -17.13 -15.15 -15.27
C ASP A 104 -15.86 -14.55 -15.89
N ASN A 105 -15.12 -13.77 -15.12
CA ASN A 105 -13.87 -13.17 -15.57
C ASN A 105 -12.84 -14.24 -15.97
N LEU A 106 -12.66 -15.29 -15.15
CA LEU A 106 -11.74 -16.40 -15.42
C LEU A 106 -12.17 -17.21 -16.65
N GLU A 107 -13.45 -17.59 -16.75
CA GLU A 107 -14.01 -18.32 -17.88
C GLU A 107 -13.73 -17.58 -19.20
N LEU A 108 -14.07 -16.28 -19.24
CA LEU A 108 -13.93 -15.45 -20.43
C LEU A 108 -12.47 -15.15 -20.77
N ALA A 109 -11.58 -15.03 -19.78
CA ALA A 109 -10.13 -14.92 -20.05
C ALA A 109 -9.61 -16.18 -20.74
N ARG A 110 -10.03 -17.35 -20.26
CA ARG A 110 -9.54 -18.65 -20.72
C ARG A 110 -10.06 -19.03 -22.09
N GLN A 111 -11.31 -18.66 -22.40
CA GLN A 111 -11.86 -18.80 -23.74
C GLN A 111 -10.88 -18.24 -24.78
N TRP A 112 -10.29 -17.08 -24.50
CA TRP A 112 -9.32 -16.47 -25.40
C TRP A 112 -7.89 -16.98 -25.23
N CYS A 113 -7.48 -17.44 -24.04
CA CYS A 113 -6.13 -17.98 -23.83
C CYS A 113 -5.86 -19.19 -24.73
N GLY A 114 -6.82 -20.13 -24.82
CA GLY A 114 -6.71 -21.31 -25.69
C GLY A 114 -6.69 -20.96 -27.19
N GLU A 115 -7.51 -20.00 -27.62
CA GLU A 115 -7.56 -19.55 -29.02
C GLU A 115 -6.40 -18.65 -29.42
N SER A 116 -5.85 -17.92 -28.46
CA SER A 116 -4.73 -17.00 -28.66
C SER A 116 -3.39 -17.65 -28.36
N GLY A 117 -3.31 -18.93 -27.96
CA GLY A 117 -2.02 -19.59 -27.78
C GLY A 117 -1.09 -18.95 -26.74
N TYR A 118 -1.64 -18.23 -25.77
CA TYR A 118 -0.89 -17.87 -24.57
C TYR A 118 -0.76 -19.11 -23.69
N GLU A 119 0.36 -19.24 -22.98
CA GLU A 119 0.51 -20.32 -22.00
C GLU A 119 -0.47 -20.10 -20.84
N GLN A 120 -1.37 -21.07 -20.64
CA GLN A 120 -2.32 -21.06 -19.53
C GLN A 120 -1.57 -21.09 -18.20
N GLY A 121 -2.02 -20.26 -17.25
CA GLY A 121 -1.37 -20.14 -15.94
C GLY A 121 0.00 -19.45 -15.97
N SER A 122 0.48 -18.99 -17.13
CA SER A 122 1.66 -18.13 -17.17
C SER A 122 1.37 -16.82 -16.45
N GLU A 123 2.43 -16.28 -15.86
CA GLU A 123 2.38 -15.00 -15.19
C GLU A 123 2.04 -13.84 -16.15
N PHE A 124 2.49 -13.94 -17.41
CA PHE A 124 2.07 -13.04 -18.49
C PHE A 124 0.56 -13.03 -18.71
N PHE A 125 -0.08 -14.22 -18.82
CA PHE A 125 -1.54 -14.34 -18.95
C PHE A 125 -2.25 -13.71 -17.75
N ARG A 126 -1.77 -14.00 -16.54
CA ARG A 126 -2.35 -13.50 -15.29
C ARG A 126 -2.39 -11.97 -15.25
N ARG A 127 -1.29 -11.30 -15.53
CA ARG A 127 -1.24 -9.83 -15.52
C ARG A 127 -1.98 -9.15 -16.66
N TYR A 128 -1.75 -9.60 -17.89
CA TYR A 128 -2.17 -8.80 -19.05
C TYR A 128 -3.50 -9.22 -19.67
N ILE A 129 -4.05 -10.36 -19.25
CA ILE A 129 -5.31 -10.90 -19.77
C ILE A 129 -6.28 -11.23 -18.64
N LEU A 130 -5.86 -11.98 -17.62
CA LEU A 130 -6.79 -12.49 -16.60
C LEU A 130 -7.38 -11.37 -15.73
N ASN A 131 -6.63 -10.32 -15.42
CA ASN A 131 -7.05 -9.26 -14.51
C ASN A 131 -8.47 -8.73 -14.70
N TYR A 132 -9.21 -8.64 -13.58
CA TYR A 132 -10.60 -8.18 -13.52
C TYR A 132 -10.74 -6.65 -13.53
N ARG A 133 -9.61 -5.92 -13.54
CA ARG A 133 -9.53 -4.47 -13.50
C ARG A 133 -8.43 -3.98 -14.44
N ILE A 134 -8.54 -2.76 -14.93
CA ILE A 134 -7.60 -2.11 -15.84
C ILE A 134 -6.66 -1.17 -15.07
N ASP A 135 -7.22 -0.32 -14.22
CA ASP A 135 -6.55 0.76 -13.49
C ASP A 135 -7.26 0.97 -12.13
N ASP A 136 -7.65 2.21 -11.76
CA ASP A 136 -8.31 2.52 -10.48
C ASP A 136 -9.85 2.60 -10.57
N GLU A 137 -10.50 2.01 -11.58
CA GLU A 137 -11.97 2.01 -11.70
C GLU A 137 -12.69 1.11 -10.67
N PRO A 138 -13.99 1.29 -10.41
CA PRO A 138 -14.76 0.36 -9.58
C PRO A 138 -14.75 -1.08 -10.09
N VAL A 139 -14.80 -2.04 -9.16
CA VAL A 139 -14.85 -3.48 -9.44
C VAL A 139 -16.23 -3.86 -10.01
N THR A 140 -16.28 -4.20 -11.31
CA THR A 140 -17.52 -4.58 -12.00
C THR A 140 -17.31 -5.73 -12.98
N ASP A 141 -18.37 -6.45 -13.34
CA ASP A 141 -18.35 -7.47 -14.40
C ASP A 141 -18.42 -6.84 -15.81
N TRP A 142 -17.35 -6.13 -16.19
CA TRP A 142 -17.30 -5.47 -17.51
C TRP A 142 -17.00 -6.42 -18.65
N ARG A 143 -16.31 -7.54 -18.37
CA ARG A 143 -15.74 -8.40 -19.42
C ARG A 143 -16.82 -9.04 -20.28
N ARG A 144 -17.84 -9.62 -19.65
CA ARG A 144 -18.94 -10.29 -20.36
C ARG A 144 -19.72 -9.32 -21.26
N GLU A 145 -20.04 -8.14 -20.74
CA GLU A 145 -20.78 -7.11 -21.47
C GLU A 145 -19.99 -6.57 -22.66
N LEU A 146 -18.74 -6.14 -22.43
CA LEU A 146 -17.89 -5.60 -23.48
C LEU A 146 -17.54 -6.66 -24.52
N MET A 147 -17.29 -7.91 -24.11
CA MET A 147 -17.04 -9.00 -25.04
C MET A 147 -18.20 -9.20 -25.99
N THR A 148 -19.43 -9.25 -25.46
CA THR A 148 -20.66 -9.45 -26.24
C THR A 148 -20.90 -8.30 -27.22
N ARG A 149 -20.66 -7.07 -26.79
CA ARG A 149 -20.92 -5.86 -27.59
C ARG A 149 -19.90 -5.65 -28.71
N TYR A 150 -18.65 -5.98 -28.44
CA TYR A 150 -17.53 -5.75 -29.36
C TYR A 150 -17.02 -7.02 -30.04
N GLN A 151 -17.75 -8.12 -29.95
CA GLN A 151 -17.40 -9.35 -30.65
C GLN A 151 -17.16 -9.08 -32.15
N PRO A 152 -16.01 -9.46 -32.72
CA PRO A 152 -15.73 -9.23 -34.13
C PRO A 152 -16.71 -10.05 -34.99
N GLU A 153 -17.20 -9.44 -36.08
CA GLU A 153 -18.08 -10.12 -37.04
C GLU A 153 -17.34 -11.20 -37.85
N VAL A 154 -16.00 -11.11 -37.91
CA VAL A 154 -15.13 -12.04 -38.62
C VAL A 154 -14.46 -12.97 -37.60
N VAL A 155 -14.61 -14.28 -37.82
CA VAL A 155 -13.82 -15.30 -37.12
C VAL A 155 -12.37 -15.13 -37.55
N ILE A 156 -11.56 -14.51 -36.70
CA ILE A 156 -10.13 -14.36 -36.91
C ILE A 156 -9.52 -15.77 -36.99
N ASP A 157 -8.76 -16.07 -38.05
CA ASP A 157 -7.95 -17.28 -38.13
C ASP A 157 -6.69 -17.11 -37.26
N ARG A 158 -6.87 -17.30 -35.95
CA ARG A 158 -5.91 -16.94 -34.89
C ARG A 158 -4.69 -17.85 -34.81
N ALA A 159 -4.66 -18.92 -35.62
CA ALA A 159 -3.57 -19.88 -35.68
C ALA A 159 -2.39 -19.44 -36.57
N THR A 160 -2.59 -18.44 -37.44
CA THR A 160 -1.60 -18.09 -38.47
C THR A 160 -1.22 -16.61 -38.51
N GLU A 161 -1.86 -15.75 -37.73
CA GLU A 161 -1.56 -14.32 -37.70
C GLU A 161 -1.22 -13.88 -36.28
N THR A 162 -0.03 -13.27 -36.15
CA THR A 162 0.27 -12.26 -35.13
C THR A 162 -1.01 -11.47 -34.90
N ILE A 163 -1.52 -11.43 -33.66
CA ILE A 163 -2.72 -10.66 -33.32
C ILE A 163 -2.58 -9.30 -34.00
N GLY A 164 -3.36 -9.09 -35.06
CA GLY A 164 -3.00 -8.09 -36.05
C GLY A 164 -3.09 -6.73 -35.40
N LYS A 165 -1.98 -5.99 -35.34
CA LYS A 165 -1.96 -4.57 -34.95
C LYS A 165 -3.13 -3.82 -35.62
N ASP A 166 -3.44 -4.18 -36.86
CA ASP A 166 -4.53 -3.62 -37.65
C ASP A 166 -5.90 -3.88 -37.03
N LEU A 167 -6.18 -5.09 -36.54
CA LEU A 167 -7.46 -5.41 -35.91
C LEU A 167 -7.59 -4.78 -34.53
N ALA A 168 -6.51 -4.76 -33.74
CA ALA A 168 -6.50 -4.04 -32.47
C ALA A 168 -6.73 -2.53 -32.71
N SER A 169 -6.14 -1.98 -33.77
CA SER A 169 -6.32 -0.60 -34.18
C SER A 169 -7.74 -0.30 -34.68
N GLU A 170 -8.34 -1.22 -35.45
CA GLU A 170 -9.73 -1.13 -35.89
C GLU A 170 -10.68 -1.14 -34.70
N LEU A 171 -10.42 -2.02 -33.73
CA LEU A 171 -11.22 -2.13 -32.51
C LEU A 171 -11.15 -0.84 -31.69
N VAL A 172 -9.95 -0.29 -31.48
CA VAL A 172 -9.75 1.01 -30.80
C VAL A 172 -10.46 2.14 -31.56
N SER A 173 -10.36 2.16 -32.89
CA SER A 173 -11.04 3.15 -33.72
C SER A 173 -12.56 3.07 -33.56
N ARG A 174 -13.12 1.86 -33.53
CA ARG A 174 -14.56 1.61 -33.34
C ARG A 174 -15.02 2.02 -31.94
N VAL A 175 -14.21 1.77 -30.91
CA VAL A 175 -14.51 2.20 -29.54
C VAL A 175 -14.47 3.72 -29.43
N ALA A 176 -13.51 4.39 -30.07
CA ALA A 176 -13.40 5.84 -30.07
C ALA A 176 -14.47 6.55 -30.92
N ASP A 177 -15.04 5.88 -31.93
CA ASP A 177 -16.02 6.48 -32.84
C ASP A 177 -17.29 6.95 -32.09
N GLY A 178 -17.60 8.23 -32.22
CA GLY A 178 -18.73 8.86 -31.51
C GLY A 178 -18.55 8.99 -29.99
N PHE A 179 -17.36 8.73 -29.44
CA PHE A 179 -17.07 9.00 -28.04
C PHE A 179 -16.83 10.50 -27.82
N THR A 180 -17.48 11.08 -26.80
CA THR A 180 -17.35 12.51 -26.49
C THR A 180 -16.39 12.73 -25.33
N ILE A 181 -15.29 13.46 -25.57
CA ILE A 181 -14.38 13.86 -24.50
C ILE A 181 -15.04 14.96 -23.66
N VAL A 182 -15.16 14.70 -22.36
CA VAL A 182 -15.71 15.62 -21.35
C VAL A 182 -14.69 15.78 -20.25
N GLU A 183 -14.28 17.02 -19.99
CA GLU A 183 -13.45 17.34 -18.83
C GLU A 183 -14.26 17.14 -17.54
N ARG A 184 -13.72 16.34 -16.62
CA ARG A 184 -14.22 16.27 -15.25
C ARG A 184 -13.36 17.18 -14.38
N GLY A 185 -13.99 17.80 -13.39
CA GLY A 185 -13.26 18.51 -12.35
C GLY A 185 -12.44 17.55 -11.49
N TYR A 186 -11.78 18.10 -10.48
CA TYR A 186 -10.91 17.37 -9.55
C TYR A 186 -11.58 16.19 -8.82
N PHE A 187 -12.92 16.14 -8.74
CA PHE A 187 -13.65 15.13 -7.98
C PHE A 187 -14.28 14.06 -8.87
N GLY A 188 -13.95 12.81 -8.58
CA GLY A 188 -14.63 11.62 -9.07
C GLY A 188 -13.64 10.52 -9.42
N ASN A 189 -13.88 9.32 -8.90
CA ASN A 189 -13.17 8.13 -9.36
C ASN A 189 -13.41 7.92 -10.87
N LEU A 190 -12.55 7.13 -11.50
CA LEU A 190 -12.83 6.59 -12.83
C LEU A 190 -14.20 5.91 -12.80
N ALA A 191 -15.01 6.09 -13.85
CA ALA A 191 -16.20 5.26 -14.01
C ALA A 191 -15.79 3.84 -14.44
N ASP A 192 -16.64 2.86 -14.18
CA ASP A 192 -16.40 1.50 -14.68
C ASP A 192 -16.53 1.46 -16.23
N PRO A 193 -15.87 0.50 -16.91
CA PRO A 193 -15.84 0.45 -18.37
C PRO A 193 -17.23 0.37 -19.00
N VAL A 194 -18.19 -0.31 -18.37
CA VAL A 194 -19.55 -0.46 -18.89
C VAL A 194 -20.29 0.87 -18.82
N ALA A 195 -20.19 1.60 -17.71
CA ALA A 195 -20.78 2.93 -17.58
C ALA A 195 -20.18 3.92 -18.59
N ILE A 196 -18.86 3.91 -18.79
CA ILE A 196 -18.17 4.75 -19.79
C ILE A 196 -18.71 4.43 -21.19
N ASP A 197 -18.83 3.15 -21.54
CA ASP A 197 -19.31 2.73 -22.84
C ASP A 197 -20.80 3.04 -23.06
N ASN A 198 -21.64 2.87 -22.04
CA ASN A 198 -23.06 3.21 -22.13
C ASN A 198 -23.27 4.73 -22.30
N ALA A 199 -22.46 5.55 -21.63
CA ALA A 199 -22.53 7.00 -21.72
C ALA A 199 -21.97 7.53 -23.06
N ARG A 200 -21.05 6.80 -23.70
CA ARG A 200 -20.27 7.24 -24.85
C ARG A 200 -19.60 8.60 -24.61
N ALA A 201 -19.22 8.86 -23.35
CA ALA A 201 -18.62 10.11 -22.93
C ALA A 201 -17.77 9.92 -21.67
N GLY A 202 -16.69 10.68 -21.57
CA GLY A 202 -15.74 10.61 -20.46
C GLY A 202 -14.48 11.40 -20.75
N THR A 203 -13.50 11.35 -19.85
CA THR A 203 -12.18 11.95 -20.07
C THR A 203 -11.36 11.16 -21.10
N GLU A 204 -10.23 11.72 -21.57
CA GLU A 204 -9.27 10.96 -22.40
C GLU A 204 -8.73 9.71 -21.67
N ARG A 205 -8.53 9.81 -20.35
CA ARG A 205 -8.13 8.68 -19.48
C ARG A 205 -9.18 7.58 -19.51
N GLU A 206 -10.46 7.94 -19.38
CA GLU A 206 -11.58 6.99 -19.43
C GLU A 206 -11.75 6.35 -20.81
N LEU A 207 -11.49 7.08 -21.90
CA LEU A 207 -11.47 6.49 -23.24
C LEU A 207 -10.34 5.45 -23.40
N ALA A 208 -9.14 5.76 -22.92
CA ALA A 208 -8.03 4.80 -22.92
C ALA A 208 -8.35 3.57 -22.04
N LEU A 209 -8.96 3.77 -20.87
CA LEU A 209 -9.40 2.69 -19.99
C LEU A 209 -10.44 1.79 -20.66
N LEU A 210 -11.46 2.38 -21.30
CA LEU A 210 -12.47 1.63 -22.05
C LEU A 210 -11.82 0.83 -23.19
N CYS A 211 -10.92 1.45 -23.96
CA CYS A 211 -10.20 0.75 -25.03
C CYS A 211 -9.40 -0.45 -24.50
N ALA A 212 -8.70 -0.30 -23.36
CA ALA A 212 -7.99 -1.40 -22.72
C ALA A 212 -8.94 -2.52 -22.28
N ALA A 213 -10.07 -2.18 -21.65
CA ALA A 213 -11.08 -3.15 -21.26
C ALA A 213 -11.68 -3.90 -22.46
N VAL A 214 -12.02 -3.19 -23.53
CA VAL A 214 -12.55 -3.79 -24.76
C VAL A 214 -11.51 -4.72 -25.39
N LEU A 215 -10.27 -4.29 -25.55
CA LEU A 215 -9.19 -5.15 -26.07
C LEU A 215 -8.99 -6.39 -25.17
N ARG A 216 -8.90 -6.23 -23.85
CA ARG A 216 -8.74 -7.37 -22.93
C ARG A 216 -9.92 -8.34 -22.99
N SER A 217 -11.15 -7.83 -23.15
CA SER A 217 -12.35 -8.65 -23.32
C SER A 217 -12.33 -9.52 -24.58
N GLN A 218 -11.51 -9.17 -25.58
CA GLN A 218 -11.30 -9.94 -26.80
C GLN A 218 -10.04 -10.82 -26.77
N GLY A 219 -9.36 -10.89 -25.62
CA GLY A 219 -8.18 -11.73 -25.42
C GLY A 219 -6.84 -11.08 -25.75
N TYR A 220 -6.83 -9.77 -26.04
CA TYR A 220 -5.57 -9.06 -26.23
C TYR A 220 -4.87 -8.86 -24.88
N ALA A 221 -3.60 -9.27 -24.81
CA ALA A 221 -2.74 -8.88 -23.71
C ALA A 221 -2.52 -7.36 -23.77
N THR A 222 -2.99 -6.68 -22.73
CA THR A 222 -3.10 -5.23 -22.70
C THR A 222 -2.64 -4.64 -21.39
N ARG A 223 -2.07 -3.45 -21.48
CA ARG A 223 -1.72 -2.64 -20.33
C ARG A 223 -2.14 -1.19 -20.55
N PHE A 224 -2.49 -0.55 -19.45
CA PHE A 224 -2.88 0.84 -19.41
C PHE A 224 -1.63 1.70 -19.23
N THR A 225 -1.46 2.71 -20.07
CA THR A 225 -0.24 3.52 -20.12
C THR A 225 -0.58 4.98 -19.86
N ARG A 226 0.22 5.64 -19.03
CA ARG A 226 0.03 7.03 -18.61
C ARG A 226 1.35 7.77 -18.56
N GLU A 227 1.34 9.01 -19.04
CA GLU A 227 2.40 9.98 -18.80
C GLU A 227 2.05 10.82 -17.56
N ASN A 228 2.92 10.82 -16.57
CA ASN A 228 2.57 11.29 -15.22
C ASN A 228 2.51 12.82 -15.09
N MET A 229 3.21 13.57 -15.95
CA MET A 229 3.23 15.04 -15.91
C MET A 229 2.00 15.68 -16.56
N THR A 230 1.59 15.17 -17.72
CA THR A 230 0.48 15.68 -18.54
C THR A 230 -0.84 14.97 -18.24
N GLY A 231 -0.77 13.79 -17.61
CA GLY A 231 -1.93 12.94 -17.37
C GLY A 231 -2.49 12.29 -18.63
N LYS A 232 -1.81 12.42 -19.78
CA LYS A 232 -2.22 11.77 -21.03
C LYS A 232 -2.09 10.26 -20.90
N SER A 233 -3.06 9.55 -21.45
CA SER A 233 -3.13 8.09 -21.38
C SER A 233 -3.37 7.47 -22.74
N TRP A 234 -2.91 6.23 -22.88
CA TRP A 234 -3.12 5.39 -24.05
C TRP A 234 -3.08 3.92 -23.61
N VAL A 235 -3.19 3.01 -24.57
CA VAL A 235 -3.17 1.56 -24.31
C VAL A 235 -1.99 0.96 -25.02
N GLU A 236 -1.35 -0.04 -24.45
CA GLU A 236 -0.40 -0.88 -25.19
C GLU A 236 -0.97 -2.28 -25.36
N VAL A 237 -0.77 -2.84 -26.56
CA VAL A 237 -1.09 -4.23 -26.87
C VAL A 237 0.18 -5.00 -27.18
N TYR A 238 0.28 -6.22 -26.67
CA TYR A 238 1.45 -7.05 -26.90
C TYR A 238 1.41 -7.68 -28.30
N GLY A 239 2.42 -7.39 -29.12
CA GLY A 239 2.59 -7.90 -30.48
C GLY A 239 3.68 -8.96 -30.64
N GLY A 240 4.32 -9.39 -29.55
CA GLY A 240 5.45 -10.33 -29.55
C GLY A 240 5.05 -11.79 -29.63
N ASP A 241 6.05 -12.67 -29.55
CA ASP A 241 5.79 -14.11 -29.37
C ASP A 241 5.10 -14.32 -28.01
N ARG A 242 4.03 -15.11 -28.01
CA ARG A 242 3.19 -15.34 -26.84
C ARG A 242 3.80 -16.35 -25.87
N MET A 243 4.79 -17.11 -26.32
CA MET A 243 5.54 -18.07 -25.52
C MET A 243 6.89 -17.52 -25.04
N GLU A 244 7.36 -16.43 -25.64
CA GLU A 244 8.63 -15.78 -25.30
C GLU A 244 8.37 -14.29 -25.08
N TYR A 245 8.44 -13.86 -23.81
CA TYR A 245 8.22 -12.46 -23.45
C TYR A 245 9.32 -11.57 -24.04
N ASP A 246 8.92 -10.58 -24.83
CA ASP A 246 9.76 -9.53 -25.36
C ASP A 246 9.24 -8.16 -24.86
N PRO A 247 9.96 -7.49 -23.95
CA PRO A 247 9.56 -6.18 -23.44
C PRO A 247 9.43 -5.12 -24.55
N ASP A 248 10.12 -5.27 -25.68
CA ASP A 248 10.03 -4.30 -26.78
C ASP A 248 8.86 -4.58 -27.75
N ALA A 249 8.14 -5.68 -27.55
CA ALA A 249 7.05 -6.07 -28.43
C ALA A 249 5.69 -5.41 -28.10
N TRP A 250 5.66 -4.48 -27.15
CA TRP A 250 4.47 -3.72 -26.82
C TRP A 250 4.24 -2.58 -27.82
N LEU A 251 3.03 -2.54 -28.39
CA LEU A 251 2.64 -1.57 -29.40
C LEU A 251 1.65 -0.56 -28.80
N PRO A 252 1.95 0.75 -28.82
CA PRO A 252 1.03 1.75 -28.33
C PRO A 252 -0.16 1.93 -29.28
N LEU A 253 -1.36 2.05 -28.74
CA LEU A 253 -2.59 2.39 -29.44
C LEU A 253 -3.13 3.66 -28.80
N TYR A 254 -3.42 4.67 -29.62
CA TYR A 254 -3.83 6.01 -29.20
C TYR A 254 -5.30 6.23 -29.59
N PRO A 255 -6.27 5.99 -28.68
CA PRO A 255 -7.71 6.15 -28.98
C PRO A 255 -8.09 7.53 -29.56
N GLN A 256 -7.40 8.58 -29.11
CA GLN A 256 -7.53 9.98 -29.54
C GLN A 256 -6.96 10.26 -30.94
N ALA A 257 -6.13 9.35 -31.46
CA ALA A 257 -5.51 9.47 -32.78
C ALA A 257 -5.20 8.08 -33.36
N PRO A 258 -6.23 7.27 -33.72
CA PRO A 258 -6.02 5.88 -34.10
C PRO A 258 -5.12 5.69 -35.33
N GLN A 259 -5.03 6.70 -36.20
CA GLN A 259 -4.10 6.71 -37.33
C GLN A 259 -2.62 6.66 -36.92
N GLU A 260 -2.30 6.94 -35.65
CA GLU A 260 -0.95 6.94 -35.10
C GLU A 260 -0.61 5.66 -34.33
N ASN A 261 -1.51 4.67 -34.33
CA ASN A 261 -1.29 3.41 -33.65
C ASN A 261 0.01 2.72 -34.07
N GLY A 262 0.75 2.24 -33.07
CA GLY A 262 2.07 1.62 -33.12
C GLY A 262 3.22 2.59 -33.41
N ARG A 263 2.98 3.90 -33.51
CA ARG A 263 4.04 4.90 -33.67
C ARG A 263 4.45 5.43 -32.28
N GLY A 264 5.42 4.76 -31.63
CA GLY A 264 5.89 5.16 -30.30
C GLY A 264 6.30 6.63 -30.18
N SER A 265 6.90 7.21 -31.23
CA SER A 265 7.28 8.63 -31.26
C SER A 265 6.10 9.60 -31.18
N TYR A 266 4.87 9.17 -31.48
CA TYR A 266 3.69 10.02 -31.37
C TYR A 266 3.34 10.36 -29.92
N ALA A 267 3.73 9.53 -28.94
CA ALA A 267 3.50 9.85 -27.53
C ALA A 267 4.11 11.20 -27.13
N LEU A 268 5.29 11.55 -27.69
CA LEU A 268 5.93 12.84 -27.43
C LEU A 268 5.08 14.00 -27.96
N GLU A 269 4.50 13.86 -29.16
CA GLU A 269 3.60 14.87 -29.75
C GLU A 269 2.31 14.98 -28.94
N LEU A 270 1.73 13.85 -28.54
CA LEU A 270 0.54 13.78 -27.70
C LEU A 270 0.73 14.50 -26.35
N CYS A 271 1.93 14.43 -25.78
CA CYS A 271 2.30 15.07 -24.51
C CYS A 271 2.85 16.50 -24.70
N GLY A 272 2.58 17.15 -25.83
CA GLY A 272 2.97 18.55 -26.05
C GLY A 272 4.47 18.76 -26.30
N GLY A 273 5.20 17.71 -26.69
CA GLY A 273 6.63 17.77 -27.00
C GLY A 273 7.56 17.47 -25.83
N SER A 274 7.03 17.10 -24.66
CA SER A 274 7.82 16.73 -23.49
C SER A 274 7.18 15.54 -22.77
N ILE A 275 8.01 14.61 -22.32
CA ILE A 275 7.62 13.46 -21.50
C ILE A 275 8.54 13.47 -20.28
N ALA A 276 7.98 13.38 -19.08
CA ALA A 276 8.75 13.24 -17.86
C ALA A 276 8.86 11.78 -17.45
N VAL A 277 7.73 11.10 -17.24
CA VAL A 277 7.70 9.69 -16.82
C VAL A 277 6.49 9.02 -17.46
N VAL A 278 6.72 7.86 -18.06
CA VAL A 278 5.64 7.01 -18.57
C VAL A 278 5.59 5.75 -17.73
N THR A 279 4.44 5.48 -17.14
CA THR A 279 4.14 4.21 -16.48
C THR A 279 3.18 3.41 -17.34
N ALA A 280 3.41 2.11 -17.43
CA ALA A 280 2.48 1.16 -18.02
C ALA A 280 2.24 0.04 -17.04
N GLY A 281 1.03 -0.48 -16.98
CA GLY A 281 0.74 -1.54 -16.03
C GLY A 281 -0.60 -2.20 -16.24
N ASP A 282 -0.82 -3.18 -15.39
CA ASP A 282 -2.15 -3.72 -15.16
C ASP A 282 -2.73 -3.10 -13.87
N ALA A 283 -3.81 -3.69 -13.36
CA ALA A 283 -4.44 -3.18 -12.15
C ALA A 283 -3.66 -3.47 -10.85
N PHE A 284 -2.66 -4.35 -10.87
CA PHE A 284 -1.96 -4.81 -9.67
C PHE A 284 -0.51 -4.34 -9.61
N GLY A 285 0.05 -3.89 -10.73
CA GLY A 285 1.40 -3.37 -10.79
C GLY A 285 1.67 -2.53 -12.03
N ARG A 286 2.57 -1.57 -11.86
CA ARG A 286 3.06 -0.71 -12.93
C ARG A 286 4.57 -0.83 -13.07
N GLU A 287 5.04 -0.51 -14.26
CA GLU A 287 6.44 -0.41 -14.63
C GLU A 287 6.71 0.92 -15.33
N GLN A 288 7.92 1.45 -15.19
CA GLN A 288 8.37 2.60 -15.95
C GLN A 288 8.79 2.15 -17.35
N VAL A 289 8.15 2.75 -18.35
CA VAL A 289 8.39 2.50 -19.79
C VAL A 289 8.83 3.76 -20.53
N THR A 290 9.28 4.78 -19.80
CA THR A 290 9.66 6.11 -20.32
C THR A 290 10.61 6.03 -21.52
N ALA A 291 11.60 5.13 -21.47
CA ALA A 291 12.61 4.96 -22.52
C ALA A 291 12.04 4.51 -23.89
N ARG A 292 10.83 3.94 -23.91
CA ARG A 292 10.14 3.56 -25.16
C ARG A 292 9.60 4.77 -25.94
N TYR A 293 9.40 5.89 -25.26
CA TYR A 293 8.65 7.03 -25.78
C TYR A 293 9.47 8.31 -25.92
N THR A 294 10.61 8.40 -25.21
CA THR A 294 11.50 9.56 -25.27
C THR A 294 12.94 9.15 -24.92
N ASN A 295 13.90 10.05 -25.17
CA ASN A 295 15.22 9.92 -24.59
C ASN A 295 15.12 10.08 -23.07
N VAL A 296 16.00 9.39 -22.34
CA VAL A 296 15.98 9.38 -20.88
C VAL A 296 17.33 9.72 -20.28
N GLY A 297 17.33 10.13 -19.01
CA GLY A 297 18.47 10.10 -18.12
C GLY A 297 18.07 9.46 -16.79
N MET A 298 19.06 9.05 -16.00
CA MET A 298 18.87 8.42 -14.71
C MET A 298 19.17 9.42 -13.59
N VAL A 299 18.38 9.39 -12.52
CA VAL A 299 18.66 10.14 -11.29
C VAL A 299 18.73 9.24 -10.09
N ARG A 300 19.65 9.55 -9.16
CA ARG A 300 19.88 8.78 -7.93
C ARG A 300 19.81 9.72 -6.73
N PRO A 301 18.62 9.99 -6.18
CA PRO A 301 18.46 10.84 -5.03
C PRO A 301 19.03 10.16 -3.79
N LYS A 302 19.95 10.85 -3.11
CA LYS A 302 20.59 10.38 -1.88
C LYS A 302 20.29 11.38 -0.77
N PHE A 303 19.63 10.91 0.28
CA PHE A 303 19.29 11.73 1.43
C PHE A 303 20.28 11.48 2.57
N SER A 304 20.76 12.53 3.21
CA SER A 304 21.55 12.43 4.43
C SER A 304 20.97 13.29 5.54
N ARG A 305 21.34 13.02 6.79
CA ARG A 305 21.10 13.92 7.91
C ARG A 305 22.35 13.95 8.77
N ASP A 306 22.88 15.14 9.01
CA ASP A 306 24.08 15.36 9.81
C ASP A 306 25.28 14.49 9.31
N GLY A 307 25.38 14.33 7.98
CA GLY A 307 26.41 13.51 7.33
C GLY A 307 26.15 12.00 7.30
N HIS A 308 25.05 11.51 7.89
CA HIS A 308 24.65 10.10 7.86
C HIS A 308 23.65 9.84 6.74
N PHE A 309 23.90 8.82 5.91
CA PHE A 309 23.00 8.41 4.83
C PHE A 309 21.69 7.83 5.38
N LEU A 310 20.56 8.21 4.78
CA LEU A 310 19.22 7.75 5.10
C LEU A 310 18.66 6.93 3.91
N PRO A 311 18.95 5.63 3.83
CA PRO A 311 18.47 4.78 2.73
C PRO A 311 16.95 4.63 2.68
N GLU A 312 16.29 4.72 3.83
CA GLU A 312 14.85 4.52 4.01
C GLU A 312 14.09 5.86 4.08
N PHE A 313 14.65 6.94 3.55
CA PHE A 313 13.96 8.23 3.55
C PHE A 313 12.89 8.28 2.45
N GLU A 314 11.62 8.35 2.85
CA GLU A 314 10.46 8.25 1.94
C GLU A 314 9.76 9.59 1.68
N HIS A 315 10.04 10.64 2.47
CA HIS A 315 9.32 11.91 2.41
C HIS A 315 9.87 12.87 1.35
N TRP A 316 9.90 12.44 0.09
CA TRP A 316 10.40 13.23 -1.02
C TRP A 316 9.60 12.99 -2.32
N THR A 317 9.77 13.90 -3.28
CA THR A 317 9.19 13.81 -4.62
C THR A 317 10.10 14.49 -5.64
N VAL A 318 10.01 14.09 -6.91
CA VAL A 318 10.54 14.87 -8.03
C VAL A 318 9.37 15.49 -8.76
N THR A 319 9.51 16.76 -9.10
CA THR A 319 8.55 17.50 -9.92
C THR A 319 9.19 17.83 -11.27
N ALA A 320 8.41 17.78 -12.34
CA ALA A 320 8.83 18.21 -13.68
C ALA A 320 8.28 19.61 -13.97
N TRP A 321 9.06 20.44 -14.66
CA TRP A 321 8.59 21.74 -15.14
C TRP A 321 7.72 21.57 -16.39
N HIS A 322 6.45 22.00 -16.31
CA HIS A 322 5.49 21.92 -17.40
C HIS A 322 4.59 23.15 -17.45
N GLU A 323 4.52 23.79 -18.61
CA GLU A 323 3.60 24.92 -18.90
C GLU A 323 3.59 26.07 -17.87
N GLY A 324 4.71 26.30 -17.16
CA GLY A 324 4.85 27.38 -16.19
C GLY A 324 4.69 26.97 -14.73
N ASP A 325 4.46 25.68 -14.46
CA ASP A 325 4.35 25.13 -13.11
C ASP A 325 5.20 23.86 -12.93
N TYR A 326 5.43 23.48 -11.66
CA TYR A 326 6.05 22.21 -11.30
C TYR A 326 4.98 21.17 -11.00
N VAL A 327 4.94 20.11 -11.80
CA VAL A 327 3.99 19.00 -11.63
C VAL A 327 4.68 17.86 -10.89
N PRO A 328 4.13 17.37 -9.77
CA PRO A 328 4.69 16.21 -9.07
C PRO A 328 4.63 14.98 -9.96
N LEU A 329 5.76 14.27 -10.01
CA LEU A 329 5.84 12.96 -10.62
C LEU A 329 5.52 11.97 -9.53
N ASP A 330 4.23 11.69 -9.39
CA ASP A 330 3.79 10.52 -8.66
C ASP A 330 4.37 9.27 -9.37
N ASP A 331 4.45 8.13 -8.69
CA ASP A 331 4.75 6.83 -9.29
C ASP A 331 6.19 6.59 -9.78
N LEU A 332 7.16 7.37 -9.30
CA LEU A 332 8.58 7.11 -9.54
C LEU A 332 9.07 5.78 -8.96
N GLY A 333 8.39 5.26 -7.93
CA GLY A 333 8.79 4.04 -7.21
C GLY A 333 8.66 2.75 -8.02
N TYR A 334 8.02 2.78 -9.19
CA TYR A 334 7.83 1.58 -10.00
C TYR A 334 9.13 1.08 -10.66
N PRO A 335 9.34 -0.24 -10.76
CA PRO A 335 10.51 -0.79 -11.43
C PRO A 335 10.52 -0.43 -12.92
N THR A 336 11.72 -0.40 -13.52
CA THR A 336 11.87 -0.27 -14.97
C THR A 336 11.43 -1.56 -15.65
N ALA A 337 10.83 -1.48 -16.84
CA ALA A 337 10.33 -2.64 -17.58
C ALA A 337 11.38 -3.70 -17.97
N ASP A 338 12.67 -3.34 -17.93
CA ASP A 338 13.79 -4.27 -18.16
C ASP A 338 14.09 -5.18 -16.94
N ALA A 339 13.50 -4.85 -15.78
CA ALA A 339 13.55 -5.70 -14.60
C ALA A 339 12.41 -6.71 -14.70
N ASP A 340 12.67 -7.81 -15.41
CA ASP A 340 11.72 -8.90 -15.58
C ASP A 340 11.19 -9.43 -14.25
N TYR A 341 9.92 -9.83 -14.32
CA TYR A 341 9.16 -10.63 -13.37
C TYR A 341 9.96 -11.56 -12.42
N PRO A 342 9.56 -11.67 -11.14
CA PRO A 342 8.40 -11.04 -10.48
C PRO A 342 8.56 -9.54 -10.26
N LEU A 343 7.47 -8.84 -9.89
CA LEU A 343 7.57 -7.56 -9.18
C LEU A 343 8.24 -7.83 -7.82
N THR A 344 9.51 -8.20 -7.81
CA THR A 344 10.30 -8.33 -6.58
C THR A 344 10.39 -6.93 -6.00
N ASN A 345 9.74 -6.73 -4.86
CA ASN A 345 9.92 -5.63 -3.90
C ASN A 345 10.72 -4.42 -4.43
N GLY A 346 10.05 -3.52 -5.14
CA GLY A 346 10.63 -2.24 -5.56
C GLY A 346 11.86 -2.38 -6.47
N ALA A 347 12.44 -1.25 -6.87
CA ALA A 347 13.71 -1.25 -7.58
C ALA A 347 14.71 -2.21 -6.90
N ASN A 348 15.41 -3.05 -7.67
CA ASN A 348 16.48 -3.97 -7.21
C ASN A 348 17.56 -3.21 -6.43
N VAL A 349 17.27 -2.88 -5.17
CA VAL A 349 18.18 -2.25 -4.24
C VAL A 349 18.68 -3.39 -3.36
N GLY A 350 19.79 -4.00 -3.75
CA GLY A 350 20.56 -4.77 -2.78
C GLY A 350 20.84 -3.87 -1.57
N ASP A 351 20.73 -4.41 -0.35
CA ASP A 351 20.85 -3.67 0.91
C ASP A 351 21.86 -2.51 0.83
N GLY A 352 21.35 -1.27 0.82
CA GLY A 352 22.16 -0.05 0.84
C GLY A 352 22.52 0.58 -0.52
N ALA A 353 22.07 0.05 -1.66
CA ALA A 353 22.19 0.78 -2.93
C ALA A 353 21.23 1.99 -2.97
N VAL A 354 21.57 3.01 -3.75
CA VAL A 354 20.66 4.17 -3.95
C VAL A 354 19.73 3.83 -5.13
N PRO A 355 18.40 3.90 -4.95
CA PRO A 355 17.45 3.70 -6.04
C PRO A 355 17.77 4.63 -7.22
N ALA A 356 17.57 4.12 -8.44
CA ALA A 356 17.70 4.90 -9.65
C ALA A 356 16.35 5.06 -10.33
N TYR A 357 16.06 6.27 -10.80
CA TYR A 357 14.81 6.62 -11.44
C TYR A 357 15.05 7.09 -12.87
N VAL A 358 14.23 6.62 -13.81
CA VAL A 358 14.39 6.89 -15.25
C VAL A 358 13.45 8.01 -15.66
N LEU A 359 14.02 9.18 -15.94
CA LEU A 359 13.29 10.39 -16.27
C LEU A 359 13.52 10.79 -17.73
N GLY A 360 12.51 11.35 -18.37
CA GLY A 360 12.58 11.84 -19.74
C GLY A 360 13.54 13.02 -19.88
N ALA A 361 14.16 13.14 -21.06
CA ALA A 361 15.21 14.11 -21.31
C ALA A 361 15.16 14.65 -22.74
N PRO A 362 15.59 15.92 -22.96
CA PRO A 362 16.01 16.88 -21.95
C PRO A 362 14.81 17.54 -21.23
N ALA A 363 14.93 17.77 -19.92
CA ALA A 363 13.91 18.49 -19.14
C ALA A 363 14.48 19.06 -17.83
N ASP A 364 13.79 20.07 -17.30
CA ASP A 364 14.07 20.69 -16.01
C ASP A 364 13.18 20.08 -14.93
N TYR A 365 13.79 19.73 -13.81
CA TYR A 365 13.17 19.04 -12.69
C TYR A 365 13.52 19.71 -11.37
N ARG A 366 12.76 19.37 -10.33
CA ARG A 366 13.03 19.78 -8.96
C ARG A 366 12.82 18.60 -8.01
N LEU A 367 13.86 18.28 -7.25
CA LEU A 367 13.79 17.35 -6.12
C LEU A 367 13.29 18.12 -4.90
N GLN A 368 12.27 17.61 -4.23
CA GLN A 368 11.73 18.17 -2.99
C GLN A 368 11.74 17.11 -1.90
N ALA A 369 12.21 17.47 -0.70
CA ALA A 369 12.17 16.62 0.47
C ALA A 369 11.53 17.36 1.64
N GLY A 370 10.55 16.73 2.29
CA GLY A 370 9.84 17.28 3.42
C GLY A 370 10.27 16.61 4.72
N VAL A 371 10.49 17.40 5.77
CA VAL A 371 10.62 16.90 7.14
C VAL A 371 9.62 17.59 8.03
N ARG A 372 8.94 16.80 8.84
CA ARG A 372 8.12 17.30 9.94
C ARG A 372 8.88 17.08 11.24
N TYR A 373 9.21 18.18 11.90
CA TYR A 373 9.81 18.16 13.22
C TYR A 373 8.75 17.94 14.31
N PRO A 374 9.17 17.48 15.49
CA PRO A 374 8.31 17.52 16.65
C PRO A 374 7.80 18.95 16.90
N GLY A 375 6.60 19.07 17.48
CA GLY A 375 5.84 20.34 17.50
C GLY A 375 5.12 20.68 16.19
N GLY A 376 5.26 19.87 15.13
CA GLY A 376 4.49 20.00 13.89
C GLY A 376 5.07 20.98 12.85
N THR A 377 6.24 21.56 13.12
CA THR A 377 6.95 22.42 12.16
C THR A 377 7.36 21.61 10.93
N VAL A 378 7.07 22.13 9.74
CA VAL A 378 7.41 21.48 8.47
C VAL A 378 8.50 22.28 7.77
N GLN A 379 9.52 21.59 7.28
CA GLN A 379 10.54 22.14 6.40
C GLN A 379 10.49 21.38 5.08
N VAL A 380 10.57 22.12 3.97
CA VAL A 380 10.72 21.55 2.63
C VAL A 380 12.02 22.05 2.04
N LEU A 381 12.89 21.12 1.67
CA LEU A 381 14.14 21.37 0.97
C LEU A 381 13.89 21.15 -0.52
N THR A 382 14.39 22.04 -1.36
CA THR A 382 14.21 21.97 -2.81
C THR A 382 15.56 22.07 -3.51
N ARG A 383 15.79 21.22 -4.52
CA ARG A 383 16.97 21.26 -5.38
C ARG A 383 16.55 21.15 -6.84
N ASP A 384 16.78 22.21 -7.60
CA ASP A 384 16.54 22.24 -9.05
C ASP A 384 17.68 21.52 -9.78
N PHE A 385 17.35 20.81 -10.86
CA PHE A 385 18.31 20.13 -11.71
C PHE A 385 17.77 19.95 -13.14
N THR A 386 18.68 19.78 -14.10
CA THR A 386 18.34 19.53 -15.51
C THR A 386 18.91 18.17 -15.90
N ILE A 387 18.13 17.37 -16.61
CA ILE A 387 18.58 16.09 -17.19
C ILE A 387 18.78 16.24 -18.69
N LYS A 388 19.87 15.67 -19.20
CA LYS A 388 20.11 15.46 -20.63
C LYS A 388 20.03 13.97 -20.99
N PRO A 389 19.79 13.64 -22.28
CA PRO A 389 19.82 12.26 -22.75
C PRO A 389 21.11 11.53 -22.35
N GLY A 390 20.97 10.40 -21.66
CA GLY A 390 22.07 9.55 -21.20
C GLY A 390 22.77 10.00 -19.92
N ASP A 391 22.31 11.06 -19.25
CA ASP A 391 22.84 11.45 -17.94
C ASP A 391 22.61 10.33 -16.90
N ASP A 392 23.55 10.16 -15.97
CA ASP A 392 23.37 9.41 -14.70
C ASP A 392 23.76 10.36 -13.56
N LEU A 393 22.76 10.97 -12.93
CA LEU A 393 22.91 12.11 -12.05
C LEU A 393 22.72 11.72 -10.58
N PRO A 394 23.78 11.68 -9.76
CA PRO A 394 23.64 11.59 -8.31
C PRO A 394 23.13 12.93 -7.74
N LEU A 395 22.07 12.85 -6.92
CA LEU A 395 21.43 14.00 -6.30
C LEU A 395 21.50 13.90 -4.78
N ASP A 396 22.57 14.43 -4.20
CA ASP A 396 22.72 14.51 -2.74
C ASP A 396 21.87 15.64 -2.15
N LEU A 397 21.01 15.33 -1.18
CA LEU A 397 20.23 16.31 -0.42
C LEU A 397 20.42 16.06 1.07
N ASP A 398 21.12 16.99 1.72
CA ASP A 398 21.30 16.94 3.17
C ASP A 398 20.09 17.55 3.86
N ILE A 399 19.42 16.73 4.67
CA ILE A 399 18.25 17.05 5.46
C ILE A 399 18.69 17.83 6.71
N VAL A 400 19.07 19.08 6.48
CA VAL A 400 19.61 19.97 7.54
C VAL A 400 18.49 20.37 8.49
N THR A 401 18.70 20.09 9.78
CA THR A 401 17.82 20.59 10.83
C THR A 401 17.99 22.10 11.00
N PRO A 402 16.92 22.91 10.89
CA PRO A 402 17.01 24.35 11.09
C PRO A 402 17.54 24.65 12.50
N LEU A 403 18.46 25.62 12.60
CA LEU A 403 19.01 26.06 13.89
C LEU A 403 18.00 26.87 14.72
N ASP A 404 16.94 27.34 14.07
CA ASP A 404 15.90 28.23 14.59
C ASP A 404 14.55 27.51 14.80
N LEU A 405 14.57 26.19 14.97
CA LEU A 405 13.38 25.46 15.41
C LEU A 405 12.84 26.07 16.73
N PRO A 406 11.51 26.17 16.91
CA PRO A 406 10.94 26.65 18.16
C PRO A 406 11.53 25.91 19.36
N ASP A 407 11.72 26.60 20.49
CA ASP A 407 12.32 26.03 21.70
C ASP A 407 11.70 24.69 22.11
N GLU A 408 10.39 24.51 21.87
CA GLU A 408 9.67 23.25 22.12
C GLU A 408 10.23 22.07 21.28
N ALA A 409 10.56 22.29 20.02
CA ALA A 409 11.14 21.29 19.12
C ALA A 409 12.63 21.04 19.40
N LEU A 410 13.37 22.07 19.84
CA LEU A 410 14.75 21.95 20.29
C LEU A 410 14.85 21.24 21.66
N ARG A 411 13.89 21.44 22.57
CA ARG A 411 13.83 20.81 23.89
C ARG A 411 13.56 19.30 23.82
N GLU A 412 12.67 18.84 22.96
CA GLU A 412 12.46 17.40 22.76
C GLU A 412 13.73 16.71 22.21
N ARG A 413 14.58 17.42 21.45
CA ARG A 413 15.90 16.91 21.00
C ARG A 413 16.91 16.83 22.14
N GLN A 414 16.92 17.81 23.05
CA GLN A 414 17.81 17.80 24.24
C GLN A 414 17.51 16.61 25.16
N ILE A 415 16.24 16.25 25.35
CA ILE A 415 15.82 15.10 26.17
C ILE A 415 16.38 13.78 25.63
N ALA A 416 16.60 13.66 24.32
CA ALA A 416 17.17 12.45 23.71
C ALA A 416 18.69 12.32 23.90
N THR A 417 19.39 13.40 24.26
CA THR A 417 20.87 13.43 24.35
C THR A 417 21.42 13.76 25.72
N GLU A 418 20.62 14.35 26.63
CA GLU A 418 21.08 14.75 27.96
C GLU A 418 20.00 14.46 29.01
N ILE A 419 20.08 13.30 29.66
CA ILE A 419 19.45 13.11 30.97
C ILE A 419 20.27 13.98 31.94
N PRO A 420 19.69 15.01 32.59
CA PRO A 420 20.43 15.85 33.53
C PRO A 420 21.07 15.00 34.64
N ASP A 421 22.26 15.36 35.13
CA ASP A 421 23.01 14.58 36.15
C ASP A 421 22.19 14.27 37.42
N GLU A 422 21.25 15.14 37.74
CA GLU A 422 20.27 15.00 38.84
C GLU A 422 19.23 13.89 38.63
N PHE A 423 19.15 13.32 37.43
CA PHE A 423 18.36 12.14 37.04
C PHE A 423 19.23 10.91 36.75
N SER A 424 20.52 10.93 37.11
CA SER A 424 21.41 9.76 37.02
C SER A 424 20.88 8.53 37.78
N TRP A 425 19.97 8.72 38.75
CA TRP A 425 19.27 7.65 39.47
C TRP A 425 18.27 6.87 38.61
N LEU A 426 17.81 7.40 37.46
CA LEU A 426 17.04 6.60 36.49
C LEU A 426 17.91 5.50 35.85
N ASN A 427 19.24 5.61 35.92
CA ASN A 427 20.17 4.63 35.35
C ASN A 427 20.44 3.42 36.27
N GLU A 428 19.92 3.39 37.50
CA GLU A 428 20.11 2.27 38.43
C GLU A 428 18.75 1.64 38.79
N GLY A 429 18.50 0.40 38.34
CA GLY A 429 17.32 -0.38 38.75
C GLY A 429 16.01 -0.09 38.01
N THR A 430 16.04 0.72 36.95
CA THR A 430 14.87 0.99 36.08
C THR A 430 14.76 -0.06 34.98
N GLN A 431 13.59 -0.68 34.85
CA GLN A 431 13.25 -1.55 33.74
C GLN A 431 12.15 -0.90 32.90
N LEU A 432 12.43 -0.72 31.61
CA LEU A 432 11.51 -0.12 30.65
C LEU A 432 11.14 -1.18 29.61
N PHE A 433 9.86 -1.52 29.54
CA PHE A 433 9.36 -2.47 28.55
C PHE A 433 8.58 -1.70 27.48
N PHE A 434 8.97 -1.94 26.22
CA PHE A 434 8.23 -1.52 25.04
C PHE A 434 7.70 -2.77 24.36
N ILE A 435 6.38 -2.82 24.16
CA ILE A 435 5.74 -3.87 23.37
C ILE A 435 5.21 -3.18 22.11
N HIS A 436 5.80 -3.54 20.96
CA HIS A 436 5.48 -3.02 19.63
C HIS A 436 4.79 -4.12 18.81
N ASP A 437 3.85 -3.72 17.96
CA ASP A 437 3.33 -4.51 16.83
C ASP A 437 3.91 -3.93 15.53
N ASP A 438 4.66 -4.70 14.74
CA ASP A 438 5.65 -4.27 13.74
C ASP A 438 5.10 -3.47 12.51
N SER A 439 3.86 -2.99 12.55
CA SER A 439 3.09 -2.56 11.38
C SER A 439 2.98 -1.04 11.13
N GLU A 440 3.50 -0.14 11.98
CA GLU A 440 3.40 1.31 11.73
C GLU A 440 4.57 2.16 12.28
N PRO A 441 5.25 2.99 11.45
CA PRO A 441 6.40 3.82 11.86
C PRO A 441 6.00 5.16 12.53
N SER A 442 4.73 5.36 12.89
CA SER A 442 4.22 6.66 13.36
C SER A 442 4.51 6.98 14.84
N ILE A 443 5.26 6.12 15.54
CA ILE A 443 5.62 6.33 16.95
C ILE A 443 6.79 7.32 17.06
N ARG A 444 6.56 8.45 17.75
CA ARG A 444 7.65 9.31 18.23
C ARG A 444 8.35 8.62 19.41
N THR A 445 9.33 7.80 19.13
CA THR A 445 10.11 7.09 20.16
C THR A 445 11.50 7.69 20.28
N ALA A 446 11.88 8.13 21.49
CA ALA A 446 13.29 8.19 21.85
C ALA A 446 13.73 6.75 22.15
N VAL A 447 14.57 6.18 21.29
CA VAL A 447 15.18 4.86 21.52
C VAL A 447 16.13 4.98 22.70
N LEU A 448 15.76 4.41 23.84
CA LEU A 448 16.68 4.15 24.94
C LEU A 448 16.64 2.65 25.25
N VAL A 449 17.27 1.86 24.38
CA VAL A 449 17.63 0.48 24.71
C VAL A 449 19.04 0.52 25.29
N GLN A 450 19.15 0.44 26.61
CA GLN A 450 20.40 0.05 27.25
C GLN A 450 20.19 -1.24 28.02
N GLN A 451 20.94 -2.26 27.62
CA GLN A 451 21.07 -3.54 28.29
C GLN A 451 21.91 -3.33 29.55
N PHE A 452 21.38 -3.67 30.73
CA PHE A 452 22.18 -3.74 31.95
C PHE A 452 22.34 -5.18 32.42
N ASP A 453 23.60 -5.57 32.53
CA ASP A 453 24.08 -6.77 33.18
C ASP A 453 24.43 -6.41 34.63
N ARG A 454 23.52 -6.71 35.57
CA ARG A 454 23.87 -7.28 36.87
C ARG A 454 22.64 -7.66 37.68
N ARG A 455 22.64 -8.94 38.02
CA ARG A 455 21.83 -9.62 39.03
C ARG A 455 22.23 -9.11 40.41
N ASP A 456 21.26 -8.66 41.18
CA ASP A 456 20.96 -9.10 42.55
C ASP A 456 20.12 -8.02 43.25
N ASP A 457 19.11 -8.48 43.99
CA ASP A 457 18.11 -7.74 44.77
C ASP A 457 16.98 -7.02 44.01
N ILE A 458 15.94 -7.78 43.66
CA ILE A 458 14.60 -7.25 43.41
C ILE A 458 13.73 -7.56 44.64
N SER A 459 13.41 -6.54 45.44
CA SER A 459 12.40 -6.64 46.51
C SER A 459 11.09 -6.02 46.05
N PHE A 460 10.02 -6.81 46.02
CA PHE A 460 8.66 -6.34 45.79
C PHE A 460 8.04 -5.89 47.11
N HIS A 461 7.70 -4.61 47.23
CA HIS A 461 6.75 -4.14 48.24
C HIS A 461 5.39 -3.89 47.58
N SER A 462 4.51 -4.89 47.64
CA SER A 462 3.07 -4.65 47.64
C SER A 462 2.50 -5.18 48.95
N GLU A 463 1.69 -4.39 49.65
CA GLU A 463 1.12 -4.77 50.94
C GLU A 463 0.04 -5.87 50.83
N GLN A 464 -0.24 -6.41 49.65
CA GLN A 464 -1.07 -7.61 49.48
C GLN A 464 -0.48 -8.57 48.45
N TRP A 465 0.24 -9.57 48.98
CA TRP A 465 0.94 -10.63 48.26
C TRP A 465 0.04 -11.83 47.90
N ALA A 466 -1.28 -11.70 48.00
CA ALA A 466 -2.22 -12.82 48.01
C ALA A 466 -2.68 -13.31 46.63
N ASP A 467 -2.50 -12.52 45.57
CA ASP A 467 -3.04 -12.79 44.24
C ASP A 467 -1.97 -13.18 43.22
N ARG A 468 -1.01 -14.02 43.62
CA ARG A 468 -0.03 -14.56 42.65
C ARG A 468 -0.69 -15.61 41.76
N PRO A 469 -0.39 -15.64 40.45
CA PRO A 469 -0.64 -16.81 39.62
C PRO A 469 0.07 -18.03 40.24
N GLU A 470 -0.63 -19.17 40.28
CA GLU A 470 -0.09 -20.40 40.86
C GLU A 470 1.15 -20.85 40.06
N GLY A 471 2.32 -20.85 40.72
CA GLY A 471 3.60 -21.26 40.10
C GLY A 471 4.76 -20.27 40.25
N TRP A 472 4.50 -19.01 40.64
CA TRP A 472 5.56 -18.00 40.80
C TRP A 472 6.19 -18.03 42.20
N GLN A 473 7.35 -18.69 42.31
CA GLN A 473 8.09 -18.82 43.57
C GLN A 473 9.32 -17.93 43.64
N LYS A 474 9.90 -17.54 42.50
CA LYS A 474 11.10 -16.70 42.40
C LYS A 474 11.02 -15.66 41.26
N PRO A 475 11.78 -14.54 41.33
CA PRO A 475 11.83 -13.53 40.26
C PRO A 475 12.35 -14.04 38.91
N GLU A 476 13.03 -15.18 38.91
CA GLU A 476 13.59 -15.88 37.75
C GLU A 476 12.57 -16.81 37.06
N ASP A 477 11.38 -16.99 37.63
CA ASP A 477 10.23 -17.68 36.98
C ASP A 477 9.51 -16.75 35.97
N TYR A 478 10.15 -15.63 35.61
CA TYR A 478 9.66 -14.57 34.74
C TYR A 478 9.46 -15.03 33.30
N GLN A 479 8.23 -14.94 32.80
CA GLN A 479 7.85 -15.23 31.43
C GLN A 479 7.10 -14.02 30.86
N PRO A 480 7.63 -13.32 29.84
CA PRO A 480 7.00 -12.14 29.22
C PRO A 480 5.55 -12.38 28.79
N GLU A 481 5.20 -13.62 28.46
CA GLU A 481 3.88 -14.06 28.05
C GLU A 481 2.85 -13.90 29.18
N LEU A 482 3.24 -14.13 30.43
CA LEU A 482 2.35 -14.00 31.61
C LEU A 482 2.07 -12.54 32.01
N LEU A 483 2.94 -11.60 31.63
CA LEU A 483 2.70 -10.17 31.87
C LEU A 483 1.58 -9.64 30.97
N ARG A 484 1.41 -10.22 29.77
CA ARG A 484 0.33 -9.87 28.82
C ARG A 484 -1.04 -10.24 29.40
N ASP A 485 -1.15 -11.43 29.99
CA ASP A 485 -2.37 -11.91 30.64
C ASP A 485 -2.74 -11.09 31.88
N VAL A 486 -1.76 -10.74 32.72
CA VAL A 486 -1.97 -9.93 33.93
C VAL A 486 -2.39 -8.49 33.58
N LEU A 487 -1.84 -7.92 32.51
CA LEU A 487 -2.16 -6.57 32.05
C LEU A 487 -3.38 -6.50 31.12
N ARG A 488 -3.98 -7.66 30.78
CA ARG A 488 -5.11 -7.78 29.85
C ARG A 488 -4.87 -7.04 28.52
N VAL A 489 -3.65 -7.12 28.00
CA VAL A 489 -3.33 -6.55 26.69
C VAL A 489 -3.94 -7.48 25.65
N ASN A 490 -5.00 -7.04 24.99
CA ASN A 490 -5.65 -7.81 23.93
C ASN A 490 -4.80 -7.70 22.66
N ASP A 491 -4.35 -8.84 22.12
CA ASP A 491 -3.42 -8.92 20.97
C ASP A 491 -3.97 -8.22 19.71
N ASN A 492 -5.29 -8.04 19.60
CA ASN A 492 -5.94 -7.44 18.43
C ASN A 492 -6.07 -5.90 18.45
N ASP A 493 -5.57 -5.19 19.47
CA ASP A 493 -5.82 -3.74 19.60
C ASP A 493 -4.67 -2.85 19.09
N GLY A 494 -3.58 -3.43 18.54
CA GLY A 494 -2.53 -2.77 17.75
C GLY A 494 -1.80 -1.56 18.38
N LYS A 495 -2.02 -1.27 19.66
CA LYS A 495 -1.53 -0.04 20.32
C LYS A 495 -0.24 -0.31 21.09
N PRO A 496 0.78 0.54 20.94
CA PRO A 496 2.01 0.42 21.72
C PRO A 496 1.74 0.59 23.21
N VAL A 497 2.46 -0.19 24.03
CA VAL A 497 2.40 -0.16 25.50
C VAL A 497 3.77 0.20 26.07
N LEU A 498 3.79 1.14 27.01
CA LEU A 498 4.96 1.52 27.79
C LEU A 498 4.76 1.14 29.26
N ILE A 499 5.72 0.40 29.81
CA ILE A 499 5.72 -0.01 31.22
C ILE A 499 7.04 0.44 31.86
N LEU A 500 6.94 1.26 32.92
CA LEU A 500 8.09 1.68 33.73
C LEU A 500 8.02 1.02 35.10
N ILE A 501 9.04 0.23 35.43
CA ILE A 501 9.24 -0.34 36.76
C ILE A 501 10.50 0.27 37.36
N VAL A 502 10.38 0.85 38.56
CA VAL A 502 11.50 1.45 39.30
C VAL A 502 11.63 0.72 40.62
N ASN A 503 12.78 0.09 40.86
CA ASN A 503 13.07 -0.69 42.08
C ASN A 503 12.02 -1.78 42.39
N GLY A 504 11.52 -2.47 41.36
CA GLY A 504 10.54 -3.55 41.50
C GLY A 504 9.09 -3.10 41.66
N GLU A 505 8.80 -1.79 41.64
CA GLU A 505 7.43 -1.26 41.66
C GLU A 505 7.02 -0.67 40.31
N LEU A 506 5.81 -1.01 39.84
CA LEU A 506 5.23 -0.41 38.64
C LEU A 506 4.93 1.08 38.91
N LYS A 507 5.60 1.96 38.19
CA LYS A 507 5.43 3.42 38.29
C LYS A 507 4.64 4.01 37.14
N LEU A 508 4.67 3.38 35.96
CA LEU A 508 3.97 3.88 34.77
C LEU A 508 3.45 2.75 33.91
N TYR A 509 2.19 2.87 33.50
CA TYR A 509 1.57 2.07 32.45
C TYR A 509 0.84 3.02 31.51
N LEU A 510 1.29 3.11 30.25
CA LEU A 510 0.68 3.93 29.21
C LEU A 510 0.34 3.06 28.00
N ARG A 511 -0.85 3.28 27.44
CA ARG A 511 -1.37 2.59 26.26
C ARG A 511 -2.08 3.60 25.36
N GLY A 512 -1.70 3.67 24.08
CA GLY A 512 -2.39 4.54 23.11
C GLY A 512 -1.51 4.97 21.93
N TYR A 513 -2.13 5.57 20.91
CA TYR A 513 -1.44 6.19 19.79
C TYR A 513 -0.87 7.55 20.21
N ASN A 514 0.33 7.90 19.73
CA ASN A 514 1.00 9.18 20.00
C ASN A 514 1.29 9.45 21.49
N LEU A 515 1.85 8.48 22.21
CA LEU A 515 2.29 8.68 23.59
C LEU A 515 3.45 9.70 23.63
N ASN A 516 3.16 10.95 23.98
CA ASN A 516 4.19 11.93 24.31
C ASN A 516 4.67 11.70 25.76
N VAL A 517 5.56 10.71 25.91
CA VAL A 517 6.14 10.32 27.20
C VAL A 517 6.89 11.49 27.85
N ALA A 518 7.51 12.36 27.04
CA ALA A 518 8.19 13.55 27.53
C ALA A 518 7.23 14.54 28.18
N ASP A 519 6.07 14.80 27.57
CA ASP A 519 5.04 15.68 28.14
C ASP A 519 4.46 15.11 29.45
N TRP A 520 4.29 13.79 29.53
CA TRP A 520 3.85 13.14 30.77
C TRP A 520 4.88 13.27 31.90
N ILE A 521 6.16 12.96 31.63
CA ILE A 521 7.26 13.14 32.58
C ILE A 521 7.26 14.59 33.06
N HIS A 522 7.09 15.54 32.15
CA HIS A 522 7.11 16.97 32.47
C HIS A 522 5.95 17.42 33.37
N ARG A 523 4.73 16.87 33.20
CA ARG A 523 3.60 17.17 34.11
C ARG A 523 3.82 16.65 35.52
N GLN A 524 4.34 15.42 35.64
CA GLN A 524 4.66 14.84 36.95
C GLN A 524 5.81 15.60 37.64
N LEU A 525 6.80 16.07 36.87
CA LEU A 525 7.90 16.89 37.38
C LEU A 525 7.47 18.32 37.76
N GLY A 526 6.53 18.91 37.02
CA GLY A 526 5.99 20.24 37.30
C GLY A 526 5.13 20.29 38.58
N GLU A 527 4.29 19.28 38.80
CA GLU A 527 3.46 19.19 40.02
C GLU A 527 4.31 18.93 41.28
N ALA A 528 5.47 18.25 41.15
CA ALA A 528 6.38 18.01 42.27
C ALA A 528 7.09 19.29 42.78
N GLN A 529 7.33 20.28 41.90
CA GLN A 529 7.95 21.55 42.28
C GLN A 529 6.95 22.53 42.95
N GLU A 530 5.67 22.51 42.58
CA GLU A 530 4.66 23.37 43.23
C GLU A 530 4.30 22.87 44.64
N GLY A 531 4.42 21.57 44.91
CA GLY A 531 4.13 20.98 46.22
C GLY A 531 5.18 21.24 47.31
N THR A 532 6.43 21.57 46.95
CA THR A 532 7.53 21.78 47.91
C THR A 532 7.73 23.23 48.32
N ALA A 533 7.14 24.19 47.61
CA ALA A 533 7.25 25.62 47.93
C ALA A 533 6.34 26.09 49.09
N ALA A 534 5.41 25.26 49.58
CA ALA A 534 4.42 25.64 50.59
C ALA A 534 4.71 25.14 52.04
N ALA A 535 5.87 24.55 52.31
CA ALA A 535 6.20 23.98 53.62
C ALA A 535 7.51 24.50 54.25
N VAL A 536 7.83 25.78 54.02
CA VAL A 536 8.83 26.50 54.81
C VAL A 536 8.30 27.90 55.15
N GLU A 537 7.46 27.98 56.17
CA GLU A 537 7.34 29.15 57.06
C GLU A 537 7.18 28.68 58.51
#